data_AF-A0A1C2AEJ9-F1
#
_entry.id   AF-A0A1C2AEJ9-F1
#
_cell.length_a   1.000
_cell.length_b   1.000
_cell.length_c   1.000
_cell.angle_alpha   90.00
_cell.angle_beta   90.00
_cell.angle_gamma   90.00
#
_symmetry.space_group_name_H-M   'P 1'
#
loop_
_entity.id
_entity.type
_entity.pdbx_description
1 polymer ?
#
loop_
_entity_poly.entity_id
_entity_poly.type
_entity_poly.pdbx_seq_one_letter_code
_entity_poly.pdbx_strand_id
1 'polypeptide(L)'
;GKDYWSLAKFLKYKVKNAVKFIGEYENTLSSYAKRKKFDGIICGHIHHAENLNLDGVNYLNCGDWVESCTALAEKYDGTFEIIYWDKKRNEYISENIDNNRIGSFKKAS
;
A
#
# COMPACT_ATOMS: atom_id res chain seq x y z
N GLY A 1 25.29 -20.10 -32.32
CA GLY A 1 23.88 -20.29 -31.94
C GLY A 1 23.55 -19.26 -30.88
N LYS A 2 22.33 -18.69 -30.86
CA LYS A 2 21.93 -17.79 -29.79
C LYS A 2 21.57 -18.63 -28.56
N ASP A 3 22.14 -18.29 -27.41
CA ASP A 3 21.93 -18.99 -26.15
C ASP A 3 20.44 -19.04 -25.75
N TYR A 4 20.03 -20.15 -25.13
CA TYR A 4 18.67 -20.38 -24.68
C TYR A 4 18.28 -19.37 -23.60
N TRP A 5 17.53 -18.33 -23.99
CA TRP A 5 17.01 -17.31 -23.09
C TRP A 5 15.54 -17.57 -22.77
N SER A 6 15.24 -17.86 -21.50
CA SER A 6 13.88 -18.02 -21.00
C SER A 6 13.43 -16.76 -20.27
N LEU A 7 12.49 -16.02 -20.87
CA LEU A 7 11.84 -14.87 -20.24
C LEU A 7 11.21 -15.26 -18.89
N ALA A 8 10.61 -16.44 -18.79
CA ALA A 8 10.01 -16.94 -17.55
C ALA A 8 11.06 -17.13 -16.45
N LYS A 9 12.25 -17.67 -16.77
CA LYS A 9 13.36 -17.80 -15.81
C LYS A 9 13.86 -16.43 -15.35
N PHE A 10 13.96 -15.46 -16.27
CA PHE A 10 14.34 -14.09 -15.96
C PHE A 10 13.34 -13.38 -15.04
N LEU A 11 12.04 -13.45 -15.36
CA LEU A 11 10.97 -12.89 -14.53
C LEU A 11 10.94 -13.52 -13.14
N LYS A 12 11.04 -14.85 -13.05
CA LYS A 12 11.09 -15.57 -11.75
C LYS A 12 12.27 -15.11 -10.89
N TYR A 13 13.43 -14.87 -11.50
CA TYR A 13 14.60 -14.38 -10.79
C TYR A 13 14.42 -12.94 -10.30
N LYS A 14 13.87 -12.04 -11.14
CA LYS A 14 13.55 -10.67 -10.76
C LYS A 14 12.57 -10.60 -9.59
N VAL A 15 11.49 -11.38 -9.64
CA VAL A 15 10.48 -11.43 -8.56
C VAL A 15 11.12 -11.89 -7.25
N LYS A 16 11.92 -12.96 -7.28
CA LYS A 16 12.62 -13.44 -6.07
C LYS A 16 13.53 -12.38 -5.45
N ASN A 17 14.26 -11.62 -6.27
CA ASN A 17 15.14 -10.57 -5.79
C ASN A 17 14.35 -9.41 -5.17
N ALA A 18 13.24 -9.02 -5.79
CA ALA A 18 12.37 -7.97 -5.25
C ALA A 18 11.80 -8.37 -3.88
N VAL A 19 11.26 -9.59 -3.75
CA VAL A 19 10.75 -10.11 -2.47
C VAL A 19 11.84 -10.16 -1.40
N LYS A 20 13.05 -10.62 -1.75
CA LYS A 20 14.19 -10.64 -0.83
C LYS A 20 14.55 -9.23 -0.35
N PHE A 21 14.57 -8.26 -1.26
CA PHE A 21 14.89 -6.88 -0.95
C PHE A 21 13.87 -6.25 0.01
N ILE A 22 12.57 -6.49 -0.21
CA ILE A 22 11.50 -6.03 0.69
C ILE A 22 11.71 -6.60 2.10
N GLY A 23 11.95 -7.90 2.21
CA GLY A 23 12.18 -8.53 3.50
C GLY A 23 13.46 -8.04 4.21
N GLU A 24 14.55 -7.78 3.48
CA GLU A 24 15.78 -7.21 4.07
C GLU A 24 15.54 -5.78 4.56
N TYR A 25 14.75 -5.00 3.84
CA TYR A 25 14.39 -3.63 4.21
C TYR A 25 13.54 -3.60 5.50
N GLU A 26 12.47 -4.39 5.54
CA GLU A 26 11.60 -4.58 6.70
C GLU A 26 12.40 -4.98 7.95
N ASN A 27 13.26 -5.98 7.84
CA ASN A 27 14.10 -6.46 8.93
C ASN A 27 15.10 -5.40 9.43
N THR A 28 15.69 -4.64 8.51
CA THR A 28 16.67 -3.59 8.85
C THR A 28 16.00 -2.48 9.64
N LEU A 29 14.82 -2.04 9.19
CA LEU A 29 14.05 -0.96 9.80
C LEU A 29 13.45 -1.37 11.15
N SER A 30 12.85 -2.56 11.25
CA SER A 30 12.31 -3.07 12.51
C SER A 30 13.41 -3.24 13.56
N SER A 31 14.57 -3.76 13.16
CA SER A 31 15.75 -3.88 14.02
C SER A 31 16.26 -2.52 14.49
N TYR A 32 16.24 -1.50 13.63
CA TYR A 32 16.62 -0.13 14.01
C TYR A 32 15.64 0.46 15.04
N ALA A 33 14.34 0.34 14.80
CA ALA A 33 13.30 0.81 15.72
C ALA A 33 13.42 0.14 17.11
N LYS A 34 13.61 -1.18 17.14
CA LYS A 34 13.88 -1.92 18.38
C LYS A 34 15.10 -1.40 19.13
N ARG A 35 16.24 -1.23 18.44
CA ARG A 35 17.49 -0.72 19.08
C ARG A 35 17.29 0.67 19.67
N LYS A 36 16.41 1.49 19.08
CA LYS A 36 16.07 2.83 19.55
C LYS A 36 14.91 2.87 20.54
N LYS A 37 14.29 1.72 20.84
CA LYS A 37 13.13 1.59 21.73
C LYS A 37 11.93 2.40 21.26
N PHE A 38 11.67 2.40 19.95
CA PHE A 38 10.45 2.96 19.37
C PHE A 38 9.38 1.87 19.22
N ASP A 39 8.12 2.27 19.37
CA ASP A 39 6.96 1.39 19.22
C ASP A 39 6.64 1.08 17.75
N GLY A 40 7.13 1.91 16.82
CA GLY A 40 6.85 1.77 15.40
C GLY A 40 7.77 2.58 14.49
N ILE A 41 7.63 2.37 13.19
CA ILE A 41 8.31 3.14 12.15
C ILE A 41 7.35 3.37 10.98
N ILE A 42 7.33 4.60 10.47
CA ILE A 42 6.65 4.97 9.23
C ILE A 42 7.73 5.25 8.18
N CYS A 43 7.65 4.57 7.05
CA CYS A 43 8.62 4.68 5.97
C CYS A 43 7.95 4.72 4.58
N GLY A 44 8.77 4.83 3.55
CA GLY A 44 8.36 4.79 2.15
C GLY A 44 9.39 4.03 1.33
N HIS A 45 9.71 4.55 0.14
CA HIS A 45 10.87 4.19 -0.69
C HIS A 45 10.73 2.91 -1.53
N ILE A 46 10.01 1.89 -1.05
CA ILE A 46 9.85 0.61 -1.79
C ILE A 46 8.53 0.51 -2.56
N HIS A 47 7.68 1.54 -2.49
CA HIS A 47 6.38 1.64 -3.19
C HIS A 47 5.45 0.44 -2.87
N HIS A 48 5.56 -0.08 -1.66
CA HIS A 48 4.77 -1.20 -1.17
C HIS A 48 4.05 -0.77 0.10
N ALA A 49 2.75 -0.50 -0.03
CA ALA A 49 1.94 -0.06 1.10
C ALA A 49 1.72 -1.23 2.06
N GLU A 50 2.11 -1.06 3.32
CA GLU A 50 2.08 -2.15 4.29
C GLU A 50 1.86 -1.65 5.73
N ASN A 51 1.15 -2.44 6.53
CA ASN A 51 0.88 -2.18 7.95
C ASN A 51 0.97 -3.50 8.71
N LEU A 52 2.15 -3.79 9.26
CA LEU A 52 2.48 -5.06 9.90
C LEU A 52 3.10 -4.85 11.26
N ASN A 53 2.83 -5.78 12.18
CA ASN A 53 3.61 -5.89 13.39
C ASN A 53 4.83 -6.80 13.15
N LEU A 54 6.03 -6.22 13.15
CA LEU A 54 7.29 -6.94 13.00
C LEU A 54 7.95 -7.04 14.38
N ASP A 55 7.74 -8.18 15.03
CA ASP A 55 8.28 -8.52 16.34
C ASP A 55 8.06 -7.43 17.42
N GLY A 56 6.83 -6.93 17.53
CA GLY A 56 6.46 -5.90 18.50
C GLY A 56 6.69 -4.47 18.04
N VAL A 57 7.27 -4.25 16.85
CA VAL A 57 7.36 -2.92 16.22
C VAL A 57 6.28 -2.79 15.15
N ASN A 58 5.48 -1.72 15.23
CA ASN A 58 4.53 -1.41 14.18
C ASN A 58 5.27 -0.85 12.94
N TYR A 59 5.36 -1.63 11.89
CA TYR A 59 5.97 -1.26 10.63
C TYR A 59 4.90 -0.77 9.66
N LEU A 60 5.04 0.49 9.27
CA LEU A 60 4.13 1.18 8.38
C LEU A 60 4.92 1.65 7.15
N ASN A 61 4.45 1.31 5.96
CA ASN A 61 5.06 1.75 4.72
C ASN A 61 4.02 2.44 3.84
N CYS A 62 4.33 3.65 3.41
CA CYS A 62 3.56 4.36 2.41
C CYS A 62 3.83 3.71 1.04
N GLY A 63 2.77 3.41 0.31
CA GLY A 63 2.91 3.11 -1.11
C GLY A 63 3.24 4.37 -1.90
N ASP A 64 2.65 4.47 -3.07
CA ASP A 64 2.96 5.50 -4.03
C ASP A 64 1.70 5.95 -4.78
N TRP A 65 1.80 7.05 -5.51
CA TRP A 65 0.66 7.64 -6.21
C TRP A 65 0.54 7.21 -7.67
N VAL A 66 1.48 6.39 -8.16
CA VAL A 66 1.59 6.03 -9.57
C VAL A 66 1.13 4.59 -9.80
N GLU A 67 1.66 3.63 -9.05
CA GLU A 67 1.40 2.21 -9.17
C GLU A 67 0.31 1.76 -8.20
N SER A 68 0.46 2.04 -6.90
CA SER A 68 -0.49 1.56 -5.88
C SER A 68 -1.64 2.55 -5.60
N CYS A 69 -1.44 3.84 -5.83
CA CYS A 69 -2.39 4.91 -5.52
C CYS A 69 -2.92 4.84 -4.08
N THR A 70 -1.99 4.68 -3.13
CA THR A 70 -2.32 4.50 -1.71
C THR A 70 -1.88 5.68 -0.87
N ALA A 71 -2.58 5.90 0.25
CA ALA A 71 -2.18 6.82 1.30
C ALA A 71 -2.20 6.11 2.66
N LEU A 72 -1.24 6.40 3.52
CA LEU A 72 -1.27 5.97 4.91
C LEU A 72 -1.89 7.09 5.75
N ALA A 73 -2.90 6.77 6.55
CA ALA A 73 -3.59 7.71 7.41
C ALA A 73 -3.65 7.21 8.85
N GLU A 74 -3.52 8.12 9.80
CA GLU A 74 -3.79 7.90 11.22
C GLU A 74 -5.20 8.39 11.53
N LYS A 75 -6.03 7.55 12.14
CA LYS A 75 -7.36 7.93 12.60
C LYS A 75 -7.28 8.60 13.97
N TYR A 76 -8.34 9.30 14.36
CA TYR A 76 -8.42 9.98 15.65
C TYR A 76 -8.31 9.05 16.88
N ASP A 77 -8.53 7.75 16.71
CA ASP A 77 -8.33 6.73 17.75
C ASP A 77 -6.87 6.23 17.84
N GLY A 78 -5.96 6.79 17.03
CA GLY A 78 -4.54 6.42 16.97
C GLY A 78 -4.26 5.16 16.14
N THR A 79 -5.28 4.57 15.49
CA THR A 79 -5.06 3.41 14.62
C THR A 79 -4.76 3.85 13.19
N PHE A 80 -3.86 3.12 12.53
CA PHE A 80 -3.41 3.41 11.16
C PHE A 80 -4.19 2.60 10.13
N GLU A 81 -4.48 3.20 8.99
CA GLU A 81 -5.10 2.55 7.84
C GLU A 81 -4.42 2.92 6.52
N ILE A 82 -4.46 1.98 5.57
CA ILE A 82 -4.05 2.21 4.19
C ILE A 82 -5.29 2.51 3.37
N ILE A 83 -5.35 3.72 2.83
CA ILE A 83 -6.41 4.20 1.96
C ILE A 83 -6.03 3.88 0.52
N TYR A 84 -6.88 3.12 -0.17
CA TYR A 84 -6.78 2.88 -1.60
C TYR A 84 -7.60 3.95 -2.34
N TRP A 85 -6.92 4.95 -2.90
CA TRP A 85 -7.56 6.13 -3.44
C TRP A 85 -8.41 5.84 -4.68
N ASP A 86 -7.96 4.92 -5.53
CA ASP A 86 -8.70 4.45 -6.71
C ASP A 86 -10.09 3.91 -6.34
N LYS A 87 -10.17 3.11 -5.27
CA LYS A 87 -11.41 2.56 -4.73
C LYS A 87 -12.27 3.65 -4.11
N LYS A 88 -11.68 4.50 -3.25
CA LYS A 88 -12.40 5.60 -2.60
C LYS A 88 -13.00 6.59 -3.60
N ARG A 89 -12.27 6.89 -4.68
CA ARG A 89 -12.77 7.73 -5.77
C ARG A 89 -13.98 7.10 -6.46
N ASN A 90 -13.94 5.79 -6.73
CA ASN A 90 -15.06 5.08 -7.37
C ASN A 90 -16.30 5.03 -6.48
N GLU A 91 -16.14 4.79 -5.17
CA GLU A 91 -17.21 4.88 -4.18
C GLU A 91 -17.87 6.26 -4.22
N TYR A 92 -17.07 7.33 -4.12
CA TYR A 92 -17.57 8.71 -4.17
C TYR A 92 -18.34 9.02 -5.46
N ILE A 93 -17.82 8.60 -6.63
CA ILE A 93 -18.50 8.81 -7.91
C ILE A 93 -19.84 8.08 -7.95
N SER A 94 -19.89 6.82 -7.48
CA SER A 94 -21.10 6.00 -7.50
C SER A 94 -22.20 6.61 -6.61
N GLU A 95 -21.85 7.00 -5.38
CA GLU A 95 -22.77 7.67 -4.45
C GLU A 95 -23.33 8.98 -5.03
N ASN A 96 -22.49 9.79 -5.69
CA ASN A 96 -22.93 11.04 -6.29
C ASN A 96 -23.83 10.84 -7.52
N ILE A 97 -23.60 9.80 -8.33
CA ILE A 97 -24.47 9.46 -9.46
C ILE A 97 -25.85 9.02 -8.94
N ASP A 98 -25.90 8.17 -7.92
CA ASP A 98 -27.16 7.69 -7.35
C ASP A 98 -27.95 8.82 -6.68
N ASN A 99 -27.26 9.68 -5.92
CA ASN A 99 -27.88 10.87 -5.33
C ASN A 99 -28.45 11.83 -6.39
N ASN A 100 -27.74 12.04 -7.50
CA ASN A 100 -28.25 12.86 -8.61
C ASN A 100 -29.43 12.22 -9.34
N ARG A 101 -29.43 10.89 -9.51
CA ARG A 101 -30.59 10.16 -10.06
C ARG A 101 -31.81 10.31 -9.16
N ILE A 102 -31.68 10.05 -7.85
CA ILE A 102 -32.77 10.20 -6.87
C ILE A 102 -33.28 11.66 -6.85
N GLY A 103 -32.37 12.64 -6.89
CA GLY A 103 -32.73 14.05 -6.97
C GLY A 103 -33.49 14.42 -8.25
N SER A 104 -33.15 13.81 -9.39
CA SER A 104 -33.87 13.98 -10.66
C SER A 104 -35.25 13.35 -10.63
N PHE A 105 -35.41 12.17 -10.04
CA PHE A 105 -36.72 11.51 -9.89
C PHE A 105 -37.68 12.31 -8.99
N LYS A 106 -37.18 12.88 -7.89
CA LYS A 106 -37.99 13.73 -7.00
C LYS A 106 -38.45 15.05 -7.63
N LYS A 107 -37.78 15.54 -8.68
CA LYS A 107 -38.17 16.76 -9.40
C LYS A 107 -39.17 16.52 -10.54
N ALA A 108 -39.38 15.27 -10.94
CA ALA A 108 -40.31 14.88 -11.99
C ALA A 108 -41.66 14.36 -11.47
N SER A 109 -41.95 14.57 -10.17
CA SER A 109 -43.21 14.19 -9.49
C SER A 109 -44.09 15.41 -9.23
#